data_AF-A0A7V4UMR5-F1
#
_entry.id   AF-A0A7V4UMR5-F1
#
_cell.length_a   1.000
_cell.length_b   1.000
_cell.length_c   1.000
_cell.angle_alpha   90.00
_cell.angle_beta   90.00
_cell.angle_gamma   90.00
#
_symmetry.space_group_name_H-M   'P 1'
#
loop_
_entity.id
_entity.type
_entity.pdbx_description
1 polymer ?
#
loop_
_entity_poly.entity_id
_entity_poly.type
_entity_poly.pdbx_seq_one_letter_code
_entity_poly.pdbx_strand_id
1 'polypeptide(L)'
;MGWKMPKIIFLILISIFITITNFSFASEPYTFQRGSPERKAILDTLREGLKQFPDKEPSGIGFEYKREDAGVAKWFIEEGKNVIFIVNYLKVKDNWAWIEVRGENYGIDIDSLLHKEEGKWVVKGLVRPSYVLCLNDKEGDVKAYIYKRFMEKFPQAPVNIFPKVDSERKSILNSLRGIHRELDLIFVIKYLKVKNGWAWIETGPRTPDGMGQFEPIDALLHKEKGKWVIKHIKPCCGEWEDYLEQNNIKSMEGYYRHLMRMFPGLTRDLFPK
;
A
#
# COMPACT_ATOMS: atom_id res chain seq x y z
N MET A 1 39.39 -66.29 12.84
CA MET A 1 38.51 -65.62 11.85
C MET A 1 38.47 -64.14 12.18
N GLY A 2 39.30 -63.34 11.50
CA GLY A 2 39.44 -61.90 11.75
C GLY A 2 38.71 -61.09 10.69
N TRP A 3 37.70 -60.33 11.10
CA TRP A 3 36.96 -59.43 10.22
C TRP A 3 37.56 -58.02 10.35
N LYS A 4 38.43 -57.65 9.41
CA LYS A 4 38.93 -56.28 9.23
C LYS A 4 37.84 -55.46 8.54
N MET A 5 37.16 -54.59 9.28
CA MET A 5 36.34 -53.55 8.66
C MET A 5 37.25 -52.48 8.02
N PRO A 6 36.99 -52.05 6.78
CA PRO A 6 37.80 -51.04 6.10
C PRO A 6 37.46 -49.65 6.65
N LYS A 7 38.51 -48.93 7.11
CA LYS A 7 38.46 -47.55 7.65
C LYS A 7 37.85 -46.49 6.71
N ILE A 8 37.48 -46.87 5.48
CA ILE A 8 36.93 -45.97 4.45
C ILE A 8 35.44 -45.69 4.66
N ILE A 9 34.69 -46.60 5.30
CA ILE A 9 33.23 -46.44 5.48
C ILE A 9 32.90 -45.39 6.58
N PHE A 10 33.81 -45.16 7.52
CA PHE A 10 33.60 -44.20 8.60
C PHE A 10 33.72 -42.72 8.13
N LEU A 11 34.44 -42.46 7.03
CA LEU A 11 34.61 -41.12 6.48
C LEU A 11 33.44 -40.64 5.62
N ILE A 12 32.67 -41.57 5.02
CA ILE A 12 31.47 -41.25 4.23
C ILE A 12 30.26 -40.96 5.14
N LEU A 13 30.23 -41.52 6.35
CA LEU A 13 29.18 -41.23 7.34
C LEU A 13 29.37 -39.88 8.05
N ILE A 14 30.60 -39.33 8.08
CA ILE A 14 30.89 -38.02 8.68
C ILE A 14 30.67 -36.87 7.68
N SER A 15 30.81 -37.11 6.37
CA SER A 15 30.52 -36.07 5.36
C SER A 15 29.02 -35.83 5.12
N ILE A 16 28.16 -36.75 5.53
CA ILE A 16 26.69 -36.60 5.42
C ILE A 16 26.11 -35.77 6.59
N PHE A 17 26.87 -35.53 7.67
CA PHE A 17 26.41 -34.75 8.82
C PHE A 17 26.76 -33.25 8.77
N ILE A 18 27.44 -32.78 7.71
CA ILE A 18 27.73 -31.35 7.46
C ILE A 18 26.92 -30.83 6.27
N THR A 19 25.69 -31.32 6.13
CA THR A 19 24.61 -30.51 5.56
C THR A 19 23.62 -30.26 6.68
N ILE A 20 24.06 -29.52 7.71
CA ILE A 20 23.11 -28.70 8.48
C ILE A 20 22.65 -27.66 7.48
N THR A 21 21.64 -28.06 6.71
CA THR A 21 20.69 -27.17 6.07
C THR A 21 20.37 -26.11 7.11
N ASN A 22 20.89 -24.90 6.89
CA ASN A 22 20.27 -23.69 7.41
C ASN A 22 18.85 -23.69 6.86
N PHE A 23 17.95 -24.44 7.51
CA PHE A 23 16.53 -24.17 7.45
C PHE A 23 16.39 -22.81 8.11
N SER A 24 16.66 -21.77 7.32
CA SER A 24 16.18 -20.44 7.58
C SER A 24 14.67 -20.60 7.60
N PHE A 25 14.11 -20.82 8.80
CA PHE A 25 12.67 -20.80 8.98
C PHE A 25 12.23 -19.44 8.47
N ALA A 26 11.59 -19.44 7.30
CA ALA A 26 11.14 -18.23 6.66
C ALA A 26 10.17 -17.56 7.63
N SER A 27 10.62 -16.50 8.29
CA SER A 27 9.79 -15.79 9.26
C SER A 27 8.59 -15.19 8.53
N GLU A 28 7.46 -15.14 9.22
CA GLU A 28 6.31 -14.42 8.72
C GLU A 28 6.66 -12.92 8.62
N PRO A 29 6.14 -12.21 7.59
CA PRO A 29 6.32 -10.77 7.50
C PRO A 29 5.86 -10.08 8.78
N TYR A 30 6.70 -9.17 9.28
CA TYR A 30 6.45 -8.49 10.54
C TYR A 30 6.54 -6.97 10.37
N THR A 31 6.10 -6.23 11.39
CA THR A 31 6.18 -4.78 11.44
C THR A 31 6.95 -4.37 12.68
N PHE A 32 7.96 -3.51 12.52
CA PHE A 32 8.68 -2.95 13.66
C PHE A 32 7.76 -2.07 14.54
N GLN A 33 7.93 -2.16 15.85
CA GLN A 33 7.18 -1.34 16.80
C GLN A 33 7.41 0.16 16.55
N ARG A 34 6.39 0.98 16.85
CA ARG A 34 6.50 2.44 16.76
C ARG A 34 7.64 2.92 17.68
N GLY A 35 8.50 3.79 17.16
CA GLY A 35 9.65 4.33 17.90
C GLY A 35 10.90 3.45 17.92
N SER A 36 10.87 2.24 17.34
CA SER A 36 12.07 1.40 17.26
C SER A 36 13.18 2.03 16.39
N PRO A 37 14.46 1.78 16.69
CA PRO A 37 15.58 2.24 15.88
C PRO A 37 15.49 1.82 14.41
N GLU A 38 15.07 0.59 14.14
CA GLU A 38 14.94 0.06 12.78
C GLU A 38 13.85 0.78 11.98
N ARG A 39 12.69 1.04 12.61
CA ARG A 39 11.63 1.82 11.97
C ARG A 39 12.09 3.25 11.70
N LYS A 40 12.82 3.85 12.64
CA LYS A 40 13.42 5.18 12.43
C LYS A 40 14.38 5.17 11.24
N ALA A 41 15.27 4.18 11.15
CA ALA A 41 16.22 4.04 10.05
C ALA A 41 15.52 3.93 8.69
N ILE A 42 14.44 3.14 8.57
CA ILE A 42 13.63 3.06 7.33
C ILE A 42 13.07 4.43 6.95
N LEU A 43 12.48 5.15 7.91
CA LEU A 43 11.87 6.46 7.66
C LEU A 43 12.93 7.52 7.30
N ASP A 44 14.09 7.50 7.94
CA ASP A 44 15.20 8.39 7.63
C ASP A 44 15.74 8.12 6.21
N THR A 45 15.93 6.85 5.84
CA THR A 45 16.28 6.44 4.48
C THR A 45 15.25 6.94 3.45
N LEU A 46 13.96 6.91 3.79
CA LEU A 46 12.90 7.45 2.93
C LEU A 46 13.03 8.96 2.72
N ARG A 47 13.31 9.73 3.78
CA ARG A 47 13.50 11.18 3.68
C ARG A 47 14.69 11.54 2.80
N GLU A 48 15.80 10.81 2.91
CA GLU A 48 16.96 11.01 2.05
C GLU A 48 16.63 10.70 0.59
N GLY A 49 15.88 9.61 0.32
CA GLY A 49 15.42 9.29 -1.03
C GLY A 49 14.50 10.37 -1.61
N LEU A 50 13.65 10.99 -0.79
CA LEU A 50 12.75 12.05 -1.23
C LEU A 50 13.46 13.33 -1.70
N LYS A 51 14.67 13.62 -1.20
CA LYS A 51 15.44 14.79 -1.66
C LYS A 51 15.80 14.72 -3.14
N GLN A 52 15.79 13.53 -3.72
CA GLN A 52 16.18 13.27 -5.10
C GLN A 52 14.98 12.90 -5.99
N PHE A 53 13.78 12.77 -5.42
CA PHE A 53 12.58 12.36 -6.12
C PHE A 53 11.80 13.58 -6.69
N PRO A 54 11.28 13.53 -7.94
CA PRO A 54 11.27 12.39 -8.87
C PRO A 54 12.48 12.37 -9.84
N ASP A 55 13.24 13.47 -9.94
CA ASP A 55 14.23 13.72 -11.00
C ASP A 55 15.37 12.70 -11.06
N LYS A 56 15.78 12.19 -9.90
CA LYS A 56 16.82 11.17 -9.74
C LYS A 56 16.26 10.05 -8.89
N GLU A 57 15.19 9.42 -9.37
CA GLU A 57 14.57 8.28 -8.69
C GLU A 57 15.67 7.24 -8.34
N PRO A 58 15.94 6.97 -7.05
CA PRO A 58 17.16 6.26 -6.62
C PRO A 58 17.27 4.81 -7.12
N SER A 59 16.24 4.30 -7.81
CA SER A 59 16.15 2.91 -8.24
C SER A 59 15.86 2.67 -9.71
N GLY A 60 15.46 3.71 -10.46
CA GLY A 60 15.09 3.56 -11.87
C GLY A 60 14.03 2.48 -12.12
N ILE A 61 12.97 2.40 -11.29
CA ILE A 61 11.80 1.57 -11.62
C ILE A 61 11.16 2.04 -12.93
N GLY A 62 11.35 3.31 -13.27
CA GLY A 62 10.85 3.89 -14.51
C GLY A 62 9.38 4.25 -14.38
N PHE A 63 8.98 4.73 -13.21
CA PHE A 63 7.71 5.41 -13.09
C PHE A 63 7.84 6.81 -13.67
N GLU A 64 6.89 7.17 -14.52
CA GLU A 64 6.84 8.48 -15.16
C GLU A 64 5.80 9.37 -14.49
N TYR A 65 6.06 10.68 -14.53
CA TYR A 65 5.18 11.71 -14.00
C TYR A 65 5.06 12.82 -15.03
N LYS A 66 3.83 13.27 -15.30
CA LYS A 66 3.60 14.45 -16.14
C LYS A 66 3.61 15.76 -15.33
N ARG A 67 3.39 15.67 -14.02
CA ARG A 67 3.34 16.82 -13.11
C ARG A 67 4.73 17.13 -12.56
N GLU A 68 5.11 18.40 -12.66
CA GLU A 68 6.38 18.91 -12.10
C GLU A 68 6.38 18.91 -10.56
N ASP A 69 5.20 19.04 -9.93
CA ASP A 69 5.04 19.02 -8.47
C ASP A 69 4.88 17.60 -7.90
N ALA A 70 5.31 16.57 -8.64
CA ALA A 70 5.28 15.21 -8.15
C ALA A 70 6.21 15.00 -6.93
N GLY A 71 7.30 15.74 -6.86
CA GLY A 71 8.28 15.69 -5.78
C GLY A 71 7.91 16.47 -4.50
N VAL A 72 8.87 16.52 -3.58
CA VAL A 72 8.85 17.48 -2.47
C VAL A 72 9.38 18.81 -2.99
N ALA A 73 8.72 19.91 -2.64
CA ALA A 73 9.15 21.23 -3.08
C ALA A 73 10.55 21.55 -2.52
N LYS A 74 11.40 22.13 -3.37
CA LYS A 74 12.81 22.44 -3.03
C LYS A 74 12.92 23.29 -1.77
N TRP A 75 12.08 24.32 -1.63
CA TRP A 75 12.06 25.19 -0.44
C TRP A 75 11.85 24.41 0.86
N PHE A 76 11.03 23.34 0.84
CA PHE A 76 10.78 22.54 2.03
C PHE A 76 12.05 21.79 2.47
N ILE A 77 12.84 21.33 1.50
CA ILE A 77 14.13 20.67 1.73
C ILE A 77 15.18 21.69 2.18
N GLU A 78 15.26 22.83 1.50
CA GLU A 78 16.25 23.90 1.73
C GLU A 78 16.10 24.56 3.12
N GLU A 79 14.87 24.67 3.63
CA GLU A 79 14.59 25.12 5.00
C GLU A 79 14.98 24.08 6.08
N GLY A 80 15.54 22.94 5.69
CA GLY A 80 15.90 21.86 6.61
C GLY A 80 14.69 21.19 7.26
N LYS A 81 13.48 21.40 6.73
CA LYS A 81 12.27 20.75 7.23
C LYS A 81 12.25 19.30 6.76
N ASN A 82 11.82 18.43 7.67
CA ASN A 82 11.64 17.02 7.37
C ASN A 82 10.16 16.70 7.22
N VAL A 83 9.84 15.82 6.28
CA VAL A 83 8.48 15.27 6.18
C VAL A 83 8.24 14.38 7.40
N ILE A 84 7.15 14.67 8.12
CA ILE A 84 6.66 13.83 9.20
C ILE A 84 5.76 12.79 8.57
N PHE A 85 6.17 11.52 8.62
CA PHE A 85 5.42 10.44 8.01
C PHE A 85 4.42 9.80 8.97
N ILE A 86 3.18 9.70 8.52
CA ILE A 86 2.20 8.75 9.04
C ILE A 86 2.36 7.46 8.25
N VAL A 87 2.77 6.38 8.93
CA VAL A 87 2.92 5.06 8.32
C VAL A 87 1.55 4.39 8.24
N ASN A 88 1.04 4.23 7.03
CA ASN A 88 -0.21 3.53 6.77
C ASN A 88 0.01 2.02 6.72
N TYR A 89 1.16 1.60 6.19
CA TYR A 89 1.55 0.21 6.07
C TYR A 89 3.07 0.05 6.16
N LEU A 90 3.54 -0.99 6.85
CA LEU A 90 4.94 -1.39 6.86
C LEU A 90 5.02 -2.89 7.10
N LYS A 91 5.66 -3.63 6.20
CA LYS A 91 6.05 -5.02 6.46
C LYS A 91 7.48 -5.27 6.03
N VAL A 92 8.14 -6.12 6.81
CA VAL A 92 9.55 -6.49 6.65
C VAL A 92 9.67 -8.00 6.62
N LYS A 93 10.47 -8.52 5.69
CA LYS A 93 10.83 -9.94 5.58
C LYS A 93 12.12 -10.10 4.77
N ASP A 94 13.01 -11.00 5.18
CA ASP A 94 14.23 -11.37 4.43
C ASP A 94 15.06 -10.15 4.00
N ASN A 95 15.24 -9.17 4.90
CA ASN A 95 15.91 -7.89 4.64
C ASN A 95 15.22 -6.96 3.63
N TRP A 96 14.01 -7.27 3.18
CA TRP A 96 13.16 -6.38 2.39
C TRP A 96 12.12 -5.69 3.26
N ALA A 97 11.76 -4.47 2.89
CA ALA A 97 10.66 -3.74 3.50
C ALA A 97 9.78 -3.09 2.44
N TRP A 98 8.46 -3.27 2.54
CA TRP A 98 7.50 -2.44 1.82
C TRP A 98 6.84 -1.48 2.80
N ILE A 99 6.80 -0.20 2.44
CA ILE A 99 6.23 0.85 3.26
C ILE A 99 5.31 1.75 2.43
N GLU A 100 4.18 2.13 3.02
CA GLU A 100 3.26 3.14 2.49
C GLU A 100 3.07 4.22 3.55
N VAL A 101 3.37 5.46 3.19
CA VAL A 101 3.31 6.61 4.09
C VAL A 101 2.53 7.76 3.46
N ARG A 102 1.99 8.61 4.32
CA ARG A 102 1.58 9.97 3.95
C ARG A 102 2.31 11.00 4.80
N GLY A 103 2.51 12.20 4.29
CA GLY A 103 3.05 13.32 5.04
C GLY A 103 1.97 13.98 5.90
N GLU A 104 2.29 14.26 7.16
CA GLU A 104 1.44 14.99 8.10
C GLU A 104 1.58 16.51 7.93
N ASN A 105 2.82 16.97 7.76
CA ASN A 105 3.17 18.39 7.59
C ASN A 105 3.42 18.80 6.13
N TYR A 106 3.23 17.87 5.19
CA TYR A 106 3.39 18.12 3.76
C TYR A 106 2.51 17.14 2.97
N GLY A 107 1.72 17.64 2.02
CA GLY A 107 0.77 16.85 1.24
C GLY A 107 1.47 15.92 0.26
N ILE A 108 1.94 14.76 0.75
CA ILE A 108 2.62 13.74 -0.05
C ILE A 108 2.20 12.34 0.38
N ASP A 109 2.08 11.45 -0.58
CA ASP A 109 1.83 10.02 -0.42
C ASP A 109 2.95 9.27 -1.12
N ILE A 110 3.61 8.36 -0.41
CA ILE A 110 4.77 7.64 -0.92
C ILE A 110 4.64 6.17 -0.60
N ASP A 111 4.84 5.37 -1.63
CA ASP A 111 5.07 3.94 -1.51
C ASP A 111 6.52 3.64 -1.86
N SER A 112 7.12 2.71 -1.13
CA SER A 112 8.52 2.39 -1.32
C SER A 112 8.85 0.95 -0.99
N LEU A 113 9.74 0.39 -1.80
CA LEU A 113 10.45 -0.84 -1.50
C LEU A 113 11.86 -0.48 -1.03
N LEU A 114 12.30 -1.09 0.06
CA LEU A 114 13.64 -0.96 0.60
C LEU A 114 14.28 -2.34 0.77
N HIS A 115 15.60 -2.39 0.70
CA HIS A 115 16.39 -3.57 0.98
C HIS A 115 17.53 -3.20 1.94
N LYS A 116 17.85 -4.11 2.86
CA LYS A 116 18.92 -3.93 3.83
C LYS A 116 20.23 -4.47 3.25
N GLU A 117 21.17 -3.58 2.98
CA GLU A 117 22.47 -3.86 2.37
C GLU A 117 23.57 -3.45 3.34
N GLU A 118 24.47 -4.38 3.67
CA GLU A 118 25.55 -4.13 4.64
C GLU A 118 25.04 -3.54 5.97
N GLY A 119 23.86 -4.00 6.40
CA GLY A 119 23.21 -3.55 7.64
C GLY A 119 22.45 -2.22 7.53
N LYS A 120 22.44 -1.54 6.37
CA LYS A 120 21.77 -0.25 6.15
C LYS A 120 20.59 -0.39 5.20
N TRP A 121 19.51 0.34 5.47
CA TRP A 121 18.37 0.38 4.55
C TRP A 121 18.70 1.26 3.34
N VAL A 122 18.44 0.71 2.16
CA VAL A 122 18.60 1.38 0.87
C VAL A 122 17.25 1.38 0.15
N VAL A 123 16.86 2.53 -0.39
CA VAL A 123 15.66 2.64 -1.23
C VAL A 123 15.89 1.87 -2.53
N LYS A 124 15.03 0.89 -2.79
CA LYS A 124 14.93 0.16 -4.07
C LYS A 124 13.81 0.66 -4.95
N GLY A 125 13.02 1.61 -4.49
CA GLY A 125 12.22 2.48 -5.35
C GLY A 125 11.23 3.32 -4.59
N LEU A 126 10.84 4.42 -5.21
CA LEU A 126 9.90 5.39 -4.66
C LEU A 126 8.87 5.71 -5.72
N VAL A 127 7.60 5.71 -5.33
CA VAL A 127 6.52 6.12 -6.20
C VAL A 127 5.53 6.96 -5.43
N ARG A 128 4.96 7.95 -6.14
CA ARG A 128 3.81 8.71 -5.66
C ARG A 128 2.54 8.22 -6.37
N PRO A 129 1.72 7.37 -5.72
CA PRO A 129 0.54 6.76 -6.35
C PRO A 129 -0.42 7.77 -6.97
N SER A 130 -0.54 8.95 -6.36
CA SER A 130 -1.45 9.99 -6.82
C SER A 130 -1.09 10.63 -8.17
N TYR A 131 0.15 10.47 -8.64
CA TYR A 131 0.65 11.12 -9.88
C TYR A 131 1.32 10.19 -10.88
N VAL A 132 1.57 8.93 -10.52
CA VAL A 132 2.24 7.99 -11.42
C VAL A 132 1.41 7.75 -12.69
N LEU A 133 2.10 7.75 -13.83
CA LEU A 133 1.50 7.47 -15.12
C LEU A 133 1.18 5.97 -15.28
N CYS A 134 -0.08 5.68 -15.62
CA CYS A 134 -0.66 4.33 -15.72
C CYS A 134 -1.36 4.11 -17.08
N LEU A 135 -0.83 4.63 -18.19
CA LEU A 135 -1.51 4.61 -19.51
C LEU A 135 -1.90 3.22 -20.02
N ASN A 136 -1.20 2.18 -19.57
CA ASN A 136 -1.45 0.80 -19.99
C ASN A 136 -2.22 -0.04 -18.94
N ASP A 137 -2.62 0.56 -17.81
CA ASP A 137 -3.37 -0.16 -16.79
C ASP A 137 -4.87 -0.12 -17.07
N LYS A 138 -5.40 -1.23 -17.58
CA LYS A 138 -6.84 -1.42 -17.80
C LYS A 138 -7.58 -1.83 -16.53
N GLU A 139 -6.86 -2.17 -15.46
CA GLU A 139 -7.48 -2.61 -14.21
C GLU A 139 -8.04 -1.42 -13.43
N GLY A 140 -7.32 -0.29 -13.49
CA GLY A 140 -7.61 0.97 -12.79
C GLY A 140 -7.50 0.86 -11.28
N ASP A 141 -6.68 -0.07 -10.82
CA ASP A 141 -6.19 -0.13 -9.45
C ASP A 141 -4.73 0.29 -9.47
N VAL A 142 -4.49 1.56 -9.13
CA VAL A 142 -3.15 2.15 -9.15
C VAL A 142 -2.20 1.39 -8.21
N LYS A 143 -2.69 0.93 -7.06
CA LYS A 143 -1.87 0.22 -6.06
C LYS A 143 -1.47 -1.16 -6.56
N ALA A 144 -2.40 -1.92 -7.14
CA ALA A 144 -2.08 -3.22 -7.74
C ALA A 144 -1.09 -3.09 -8.90
N TYR A 145 -1.26 -2.07 -9.76
CA TYR A 145 -0.30 -1.75 -10.82
C TYR A 145 1.10 -1.50 -10.25
N ILE A 146 1.21 -0.64 -9.23
CA ILE A 146 2.48 -0.34 -8.56
C ILE A 146 3.11 -1.62 -7.99
N TYR A 147 2.38 -2.42 -7.21
CA TYR A 147 2.93 -3.63 -6.60
C TYR A 147 3.46 -4.58 -7.67
N LYS A 148 2.70 -4.78 -8.75
CA LYS A 148 3.12 -5.62 -9.87
C LYS A 148 4.45 -5.14 -10.46
N ARG A 149 4.59 -3.84 -10.73
CA ARG A 149 5.83 -3.25 -11.28
C ARG A 149 7.03 -3.46 -10.36
N PHE A 150 6.86 -3.28 -9.04
CA PHE A 150 7.92 -3.57 -8.07
C PHE A 150 8.28 -5.05 -8.04
N MET A 151 7.30 -5.96 -8.02
CA MET A 151 7.54 -7.40 -8.01
C MET A 151 8.21 -7.90 -9.30
N GLU A 152 7.87 -7.34 -10.45
CA GLU A 152 8.52 -7.65 -11.73
C GLU A 152 9.99 -7.18 -11.74
N LYS A 153 10.25 -5.98 -11.21
CA LYS A 153 11.60 -5.40 -11.18
C LYS A 153 12.50 -6.06 -10.12
N PHE A 154 11.92 -6.45 -8.99
CA PHE A 154 12.62 -7.03 -7.84
C PHE A 154 12.01 -8.39 -7.46
N PRO A 155 12.19 -9.44 -8.28
CA PRO A 155 11.59 -10.77 -8.05
C PRO A 155 12.09 -11.45 -6.76
N GLN A 156 13.20 -10.97 -6.20
CA GLN A 156 13.74 -11.44 -4.93
C GLN A 156 13.03 -10.86 -3.68
N ALA A 157 12.23 -9.79 -3.85
CA ALA A 157 11.45 -9.22 -2.77
C ALA A 157 10.31 -10.19 -2.40
N PRO A 158 10.11 -10.55 -1.12
CA PRO A 158 9.04 -11.47 -0.74
C PRO A 158 7.65 -10.87 -1.03
N VAL A 159 6.86 -11.52 -1.89
CA VAL A 159 5.53 -11.03 -2.32
C VAL A 159 4.60 -10.71 -1.14
N ASN A 160 4.74 -11.41 -0.02
CA ASN A 160 3.88 -11.24 1.16
C ASN A 160 4.22 -10.02 2.04
N ILE A 161 5.25 -9.23 1.70
CA ILE A 161 5.44 -7.90 2.30
C ILE A 161 4.49 -6.87 1.68
N PHE A 162 4.03 -7.04 0.44
CA PHE A 162 3.08 -6.12 -0.18
C PHE A 162 1.67 -6.32 0.41
N PRO A 163 0.82 -5.28 0.44
CA PRO A 163 -0.57 -5.44 0.83
C PRO A 163 -1.29 -6.44 -0.06
N LYS A 164 -2.11 -7.29 0.55
CA LYS A 164 -2.92 -8.25 -0.20
C LYS A 164 -3.97 -7.49 -1.02
N VAL A 165 -3.99 -7.75 -2.32
CA VAL A 165 -5.05 -7.30 -3.22
C VAL A 165 -6.26 -8.24 -3.05
N ASP A 166 -7.39 -7.69 -2.63
CA ASP A 166 -8.62 -8.46 -2.47
C ASP A 166 -9.15 -8.88 -3.85
N SER A 167 -9.59 -10.12 -4.01
CA SER A 167 -10.09 -10.64 -5.29
C SER A 167 -11.35 -9.93 -5.78
N GLU A 168 -12.15 -9.35 -4.87
CA GLU A 168 -13.36 -8.60 -5.20
C GLU A 168 -13.06 -7.15 -5.62
N ARG A 169 -11.84 -6.65 -5.33
CA ARG A 169 -11.47 -5.25 -5.50
C ARG A 169 -11.74 -4.73 -6.91
N LYS A 170 -11.34 -5.47 -7.94
CA LYS A 170 -11.57 -5.08 -9.34
C LYS A 170 -13.05 -4.88 -9.66
N SER A 171 -13.90 -5.78 -9.17
CA SER A 171 -15.35 -5.68 -9.37
C SER A 171 -15.98 -4.52 -8.60
N ILE A 172 -15.44 -4.18 -7.42
CA ILE A 172 -15.86 -3.00 -6.64
C ILE A 172 -15.47 -1.71 -7.37
N LEU A 173 -14.24 -1.60 -7.86
CA LEU A 173 -13.78 -0.44 -8.63
C LEU A 173 -14.58 -0.25 -9.92
N ASN A 174 -14.95 -1.34 -10.60
CA ASN A 174 -15.83 -1.29 -11.76
C ASN A 174 -17.19 -0.66 -11.44
N SER A 175 -17.74 -0.91 -10.24
CA SER A 175 -18.98 -0.25 -9.81
C SER A 175 -18.79 1.26 -9.60
N LEU A 176 -17.64 1.69 -9.09
CA LEU A 176 -17.33 3.12 -8.89
C LEU A 176 -17.15 3.88 -10.21
N ARG A 177 -16.59 3.25 -11.25
CA ARG A 177 -16.53 3.84 -12.61
C ARG A 177 -17.90 4.20 -13.16
N GLY A 178 -18.95 3.54 -12.68
CA GLY A 178 -20.33 3.82 -13.07
C GLY A 178 -20.84 5.20 -12.64
N ILE A 179 -20.16 5.88 -11.70
CA ILE A 179 -20.53 7.22 -11.20
C ILE A 179 -20.23 8.28 -12.27
N HIS A 180 -19.07 8.20 -12.93
CA HIS A 180 -18.62 9.12 -13.99
C HIS A 180 -18.24 8.33 -15.23
N ARG A 181 -19.24 7.90 -16.01
CA ARG A 181 -19.04 7.02 -17.18
C ARG A 181 -18.33 7.70 -18.35
N GLU A 182 -18.37 9.02 -18.37
CA GLU A 182 -17.74 9.90 -19.34
C GLU A 182 -16.23 10.06 -19.11
N LEU A 183 -15.75 9.70 -17.92
CA LEU A 183 -14.35 9.83 -17.54
C LEU A 183 -13.67 8.45 -17.52
N ASP A 184 -12.47 8.37 -18.08
CA ASP A 184 -11.59 7.21 -17.91
C ASP A 184 -10.93 7.30 -16.53
N LEU A 185 -11.61 6.82 -15.49
CA LEU A 185 -11.14 6.88 -14.11
C LEU A 185 -10.38 5.62 -13.70
N ILE A 186 -9.24 5.86 -13.05
CA ILE A 186 -8.52 4.88 -12.23
C ILE A 186 -8.42 5.37 -10.79
N PHE A 187 -8.23 4.44 -9.85
CA PHE A 187 -8.41 4.72 -8.43
C PHE A 187 -7.13 4.46 -7.65
N VAL A 188 -6.74 5.45 -6.84
CA VAL A 188 -5.80 5.24 -5.74
C VAL A 188 -6.62 4.82 -4.52
N ILE A 189 -6.50 3.57 -4.09
CA ILE A 189 -7.23 3.06 -2.92
C ILE A 189 -6.49 3.48 -1.65
N LYS A 190 -7.21 4.14 -0.75
CA LYS A 190 -6.72 4.54 0.58
C LYS A 190 -7.15 3.55 1.65
N TYR A 191 -8.37 3.03 1.54
CA TYR A 191 -8.91 2.00 2.40
C TYR A 191 -9.83 1.08 1.59
N LEU A 192 -9.77 -0.22 1.87
CA LEU A 192 -10.77 -1.17 1.41
C LEU A 192 -10.93 -2.24 2.48
N LYS A 193 -12.17 -2.50 2.86
CA LYS A 193 -12.51 -3.70 3.62
C LYS A 193 -13.76 -4.33 3.04
N VAL A 194 -13.66 -5.64 2.79
CA VAL A 194 -14.74 -6.49 2.30
C VAL A 194 -15.08 -7.50 3.39
N LYS A 195 -16.35 -7.60 3.77
CA LYS A 195 -16.81 -8.56 4.79
C LYS A 195 -18.29 -8.86 4.63
N ASN A 196 -18.66 -10.14 4.66
CA ASN A 196 -20.05 -10.61 4.71
C ASN A 196 -20.94 -9.98 3.62
N GLY A 197 -20.45 -9.87 2.39
CA GLY A 197 -21.18 -9.26 1.27
C GLY A 197 -21.20 -7.74 1.27
N TRP A 198 -20.60 -7.07 2.25
CA TRP A 198 -20.45 -5.61 2.31
C TRP A 198 -19.02 -5.19 1.99
N ALA A 199 -18.87 -3.97 1.47
CA ALA A 199 -17.57 -3.33 1.30
C ALA A 199 -17.63 -1.84 1.67
N TRP A 200 -16.64 -1.37 2.42
CA TRP A 200 -16.35 0.06 2.56
C TRP A 200 -15.05 0.35 1.82
N ILE A 201 -15.07 1.34 0.96
CA ILE A 201 -13.92 1.74 0.16
C ILE A 201 -13.73 3.25 0.22
N GLU A 202 -12.48 3.71 0.32
CA GLU A 202 -12.07 5.11 0.24
C GLU A 202 -11.06 5.24 -0.90
N THR A 203 -11.34 6.10 -1.86
CA THR A 203 -10.55 6.21 -3.09
C THR A 203 -10.22 7.65 -3.45
N GLY A 204 -9.09 7.85 -4.13
CA GLY A 204 -8.78 9.05 -4.91
C GLY A 204 -8.90 8.73 -6.40
N PRO A 205 -10.05 9.02 -7.04
CA PRO A 205 -10.18 8.90 -8.48
C PRO A 205 -9.26 9.90 -9.21
N ARG A 206 -8.65 9.44 -10.30
CA ARG A 206 -7.78 10.26 -11.16
C ARG A 206 -7.77 9.76 -12.60
N THR A 207 -7.27 10.60 -13.51
CA THR A 207 -6.97 10.17 -14.88
C THR A 207 -5.77 9.21 -14.89
N PRO A 208 -5.64 8.32 -15.90
CA PRO A 208 -4.55 7.36 -15.99
C PRO A 208 -3.17 8.01 -16.02
N ASP A 209 -3.06 9.20 -16.62
CA ASP A 209 -1.81 9.95 -16.73
C ASP A 209 -1.45 10.77 -15.49
N GLY A 210 -2.28 10.73 -14.44
CA GLY A 210 -2.03 11.39 -13.15
C GLY A 210 -2.25 12.90 -13.15
N MET A 211 -2.70 13.49 -14.26
CA MET A 211 -2.91 14.95 -14.37
C MET A 211 -4.22 15.39 -13.71
N GLY A 212 -5.32 14.70 -13.98
CA GLY A 212 -6.62 14.98 -13.40
C GLY A 212 -6.76 14.25 -12.07
N GLN A 213 -6.94 15.01 -10.99
CA GLN A 213 -7.34 14.47 -9.68
C GLN A 213 -8.75 14.93 -9.38
N PHE A 214 -9.58 13.99 -8.97
CA PHE A 214 -10.99 14.26 -8.69
C PHE A 214 -11.27 14.10 -7.20
N GLU A 215 -12.48 14.49 -6.83
CA GLU A 215 -12.95 14.40 -5.47
C GLU A 215 -12.90 12.96 -4.94
N PRO A 216 -12.45 12.72 -3.70
CA PRO A 216 -12.44 11.39 -3.12
C PRO A 216 -13.82 10.74 -3.12
N ILE A 217 -13.87 9.45 -3.45
CA ILE A 217 -15.10 8.66 -3.38
C ILE A 217 -14.95 7.67 -2.23
N ASP A 218 -15.70 7.93 -1.16
CA ASP A 218 -15.85 7.04 -0.01
C ASP A 218 -17.24 6.40 -0.07
N ALA A 219 -17.31 5.09 -0.25
CA ALA A 219 -18.56 4.41 -0.58
C ALA A 219 -18.79 3.13 0.20
N LEU A 220 -20.05 2.91 0.57
CA LEU A 220 -20.59 1.65 1.05
C LEU A 220 -21.20 0.89 -0.13
N LEU A 221 -20.78 -0.36 -0.32
CA LEU A 221 -21.30 -1.26 -1.34
C LEU A 221 -21.83 -2.56 -0.73
N HIS A 222 -22.82 -3.14 -1.38
CA HIS A 222 -23.38 -4.46 -1.03
C HIS A 222 -23.38 -5.37 -2.26
N LYS A 223 -23.03 -6.63 -2.07
CA LYS A 223 -23.00 -7.64 -3.13
C LYS A 223 -24.37 -8.26 -3.31
N GLU A 224 -25.06 -7.89 -4.38
CA GLU A 224 -26.41 -8.31 -4.71
C GLU A 224 -26.42 -9.12 -6.00
N LYS A 225 -26.93 -10.35 -5.94
CA LYS A 225 -26.96 -11.26 -7.11
C LYS A 225 -25.60 -11.37 -7.80
N GLY A 226 -24.53 -11.41 -7.01
CA GLY A 226 -23.14 -11.52 -7.48
C GLY A 226 -22.50 -10.21 -7.96
N LYS A 227 -23.19 -9.07 -7.92
CA LYS A 227 -22.69 -7.77 -8.37
C LYS A 227 -22.58 -6.78 -7.21
N TRP A 228 -21.53 -5.96 -7.21
CA TRP A 228 -21.38 -4.89 -6.23
C TRP A 228 -22.26 -3.69 -6.59
N VAL A 229 -23.15 -3.31 -5.68
CA VAL A 229 -24.08 -2.19 -5.83
C VAL A 229 -23.73 -1.13 -4.80
N ILE A 230 -23.54 0.11 -5.25
CA ILE A 230 -23.32 1.26 -4.36
C ILE A 230 -24.61 1.50 -3.58
N LYS A 231 -24.51 1.48 -2.24
CA LYS A 231 -25.62 1.75 -1.33
C LYS A 231 -25.59 3.15 -0.76
N HIS A 232 -24.40 3.69 -0.58
CA HIS A 232 -24.20 5.04 -0.08
C HIS A 232 -22.84 5.56 -0.53
N ILE A 233 -22.79 6.84 -0.91
CA ILE A 233 -21.54 7.60 -1.10
C ILE A 233 -21.53 8.65 -0.02
N LYS A 234 -20.41 8.75 0.70
CA LYS A 234 -20.24 9.77 1.74
C LYS A 234 -20.27 11.15 1.08
N PRO A 235 -21.09 12.09 1.60
CA PRO A 235 -21.07 13.46 1.13
C PRO A 235 -19.69 14.11 1.33
N CYS A 236 -19.38 15.04 0.44
CA CYS A 236 -18.14 15.80 0.44
C CYS A 236 -18.38 17.25 0.85
N CYS A 237 -17.29 17.97 1.15
CA CYS A 237 -17.29 19.43 1.21
C CYS A 237 -18.49 20.00 2.00
N GLY A 238 -19.23 20.95 1.42
CA GLY A 238 -20.42 21.54 2.06
C GLY A 238 -21.56 20.55 2.28
N GLU A 239 -21.74 19.57 1.39
CA GLU A 239 -22.78 18.54 1.54
C GLU A 239 -22.55 17.68 2.80
N TRP A 240 -21.30 17.54 3.22
CA TRP A 240 -20.95 16.85 4.46
C TRP A 240 -21.49 17.57 5.70
N GLU A 241 -21.33 18.89 5.77
CA GLU A 241 -21.81 19.68 6.90
C GLU A 241 -23.34 19.63 6.99
N ASP A 242 -24.02 19.83 5.85
CA ASP A 242 -25.47 19.72 5.75
C ASP A 242 -25.97 18.34 6.16
N TYR A 243 -25.31 17.27 5.67
CA TYR A 243 -25.67 15.90 6.01
C TYR A 243 -25.52 15.62 7.51
N LEU A 244 -24.43 16.10 8.11
CA LEU A 244 -24.19 15.94 9.54
C LEU A 244 -25.25 16.65 10.38
N GLU A 245 -25.60 17.89 10.05
CA GLU A 245 -26.61 18.67 10.75
C GLU A 245 -27.99 18.01 10.63
N GLN A 246 -28.43 17.73 9.41
CA GLN A 246 -29.75 17.14 9.13
C GLN A 246 -29.97 15.79 9.84
N ASN A 247 -28.90 15.02 10.03
CA ASN A 247 -28.96 13.71 10.67
C ASN A 247 -28.52 13.71 12.14
N ASN A 248 -28.24 14.89 12.73
CA ASN A 248 -27.73 15.06 14.10
C ASN A 248 -26.50 14.17 14.38
N ILE A 249 -25.54 14.18 13.45
CA ILE A 249 -24.30 13.42 13.52
C ILE A 249 -23.16 14.37 13.88
N LYS A 250 -22.39 14.03 14.92
CA LYS A 250 -21.35 14.91 15.49
C LYS A 250 -19.92 14.43 15.26
N SER A 251 -19.76 13.27 14.64
CA SER A 251 -18.44 12.67 14.42
C SER A 251 -18.49 11.60 13.34
N MET A 252 -17.32 11.23 12.82
CA MET A 252 -17.18 10.13 11.87
C MET A 252 -17.69 8.80 12.44
N GLU A 253 -17.45 8.55 13.74
CA GLU A 253 -18.00 7.38 14.43
C GLU A 253 -19.54 7.45 14.51
N GLY A 254 -20.10 8.64 14.73
CA GLY A 254 -21.53 8.87 14.67
C GLY A 254 -22.10 8.56 13.27
N TYR A 255 -21.37 8.93 12.23
CA TYR A 255 -21.72 8.67 10.84
C TYR A 255 -21.72 7.17 10.52
N TYR A 256 -20.68 6.43 10.93
CA TYR A 256 -20.67 4.97 10.78
C TYR A 256 -21.82 4.29 11.53
N ARG A 257 -22.15 4.73 12.74
CA ARG A 257 -23.32 4.24 13.47
C ARG A 257 -24.63 4.56 12.75
N HIS A 258 -24.73 5.72 12.11
CA HIS A 258 -25.89 6.08 11.31
C HIS A 258 -26.03 5.17 10.08
N LEU A 259 -24.95 4.90 9.33
CA LEU A 259 -24.95 3.93 8.24
C LEU A 259 -25.40 2.54 8.70
N MET A 260 -24.90 2.06 9.85
CA MET A 260 -25.30 0.77 10.42
C MET A 260 -26.79 0.69 10.79
N ARG A 261 -27.43 1.81 11.12
CA ARG A 261 -28.89 1.86 11.35
C ARG A 261 -29.68 1.80 10.06
N MET A 262 -29.17 2.46 9.00
CA MET A 262 -29.81 2.47 7.68
C MET A 262 -29.67 1.14 6.94
N PHE A 263 -28.56 0.42 7.15
CA PHE A 263 -28.22 -0.79 6.42
C PHE A 263 -28.04 -1.98 7.38
N PRO A 264 -29.11 -2.73 7.68
CA PRO A 264 -29.04 -3.92 8.52
C PRO A 264 -28.03 -4.95 8.00
N GLY A 265 -27.26 -5.56 8.92
CA GLY A 265 -26.19 -6.51 8.59
C GLY A 265 -24.81 -5.87 8.43
N LEU A 266 -24.73 -4.54 8.39
CA LEU A 266 -23.47 -3.80 8.43
C LEU A 266 -22.86 -3.82 9.84
N THR A 267 -21.56 -4.12 9.94
CA THR A 267 -20.84 -4.17 11.22
C THR A 267 -19.77 -3.10 11.32
N ARG A 268 -19.54 -2.58 12.54
CA ARG A 268 -18.56 -1.51 12.80
C ARG A 268 -17.16 -1.83 12.29
N ASP A 269 -16.79 -3.10 12.29
CA ASP A 269 -15.46 -3.49 11.87
C ASP A 269 -15.22 -3.32 10.36
N LEU A 270 -16.25 -3.11 9.53
CA LEU A 270 -16.07 -2.79 8.11
C LEU A 270 -15.39 -1.44 7.88
N PHE A 271 -15.52 -0.51 8.83
CA PHE A 271 -15.01 0.85 8.70
C PHE A 271 -13.59 1.01 9.28
N PRO A 272 -12.85 2.07 8.88
CA PRO A 272 -11.60 2.45 9.52
C PRO A 272 -11.72 2.57 11.03
N LYS A 273 -10.61 2.30 11.72
CA LYS A 273 -10.50 2.45 13.18
C LYS A 273 -10.19 3.89 13.56
#